data_AF-A0A369UIC3-F1
#
_entry.id   AF-A0A369UIC3-F1
#
_cell.length_a   1.000
_cell.length_b   1.000
_cell.length_c   1.000
_cell.angle_alpha   90.00
_cell.angle_beta   90.00
_cell.angle_gamma   90.00
#
_symmetry.space_group_name_H-M   'P 1'
#
loop_
_entity.id
_entity.type
_entity.pdbx_description
1 polymer ?
#
loop_
_entity_poly.entity_id
_entity_poly.type
_entity_poly.pdbx_seq_one_letter_code
_entity_poly.pdbx_strand_id
1 'polypeptide(L)'
;MNLSDLAQTLEEQADEGQTDEERVAAEQANEERNLAPDATRTDVDAGTELFPGDSGTLPLEARRALCQLLAGPSIDAQRHAQLWPALSRNEAAIRMRLAELFLELVIDREAGVAFTRQADTGEQETPTLLRTQPLTFIDSVLLLHLRQQLAEADAQGRRAVVEEETLSDQLSVYEKNLSTDRAGFMKRVAAAIAKMRDNHILTLLRGSEGRYEVSPVLKLLFSAEDVQALGQVYRELREGTDAAESHADENAQDVDPA
;
A
#
# COMPACT_ATOMS: atom_id res chain seq x y z
N MET A 1 47.64 -67.60 50.67
CA MET A 1 46.23 -67.56 50.24
C MET A 1 45.98 -66.10 49.86
N ASN A 2 45.85 -65.83 48.56
CA ASN A 2 45.99 -64.48 48.01
C ASN A 2 44.62 -63.83 47.83
N LEU A 3 44.55 -62.50 47.92
CA LEU A 3 43.31 -61.70 47.76
C LEU A 3 42.62 -61.89 46.39
N SER A 4 43.30 -62.51 45.44
CA SER A 4 42.80 -62.93 44.12
C SER A 4 41.77 -64.05 44.19
N ASP A 5 41.92 -64.99 45.13
CA ASP A 5 41.04 -66.17 45.24
C ASP A 5 39.70 -65.83 45.92
N LEU A 6 39.62 -64.74 46.69
CA LEU A 6 38.38 -64.31 47.35
C LEU A 6 37.47 -63.47 46.42
N ALA A 7 38.04 -62.85 45.38
CA ALA A 7 37.27 -62.08 44.40
C ALA A 7 36.59 -63.00 43.37
N GLN A 8 37.25 -64.09 42.96
CA GLN A 8 36.69 -65.05 42.00
C GLN A 8 35.52 -65.86 42.55
N THR A 9 35.46 -66.11 43.86
CA THR A 9 34.34 -66.85 44.48
C THR A 9 33.10 -65.97 44.76
N LEU A 10 33.22 -64.64 44.70
CA LEU A 10 32.09 -63.71 44.90
C LEU A 10 31.45 -63.25 43.59
N GLU A 11 32.16 -63.34 42.48
CA GLU A 11 31.65 -62.97 41.15
C GLU A 11 30.84 -64.10 40.49
N GLU A 12 31.02 -65.35 40.95
CA GLU A 12 30.33 -66.54 40.45
C GLU A 12 28.98 -66.82 41.17
N GLN A 13 28.59 -66.01 42.17
CA GLN A 13 27.30 -66.13 42.88
C GLN A 13 26.27 -65.03 42.54
N ALA A 14 26.57 -64.16 41.57
CA ALA A 14 25.65 -63.09 41.14
C ALA A 14 24.84 -63.42 39.87
N ASP A 15 25.04 -64.61 39.27
CA ASP A 15 24.46 -65.00 37.98
C ASP A 15 23.48 -66.20 38.06
N GLU A 16 22.84 -66.41 39.22
CA GLU A 16 21.73 -67.36 39.34
C GLU A 16 20.55 -66.68 40.06
N GLY A 17 19.67 -66.03 39.30
CA GLY A 17 18.42 -65.55 39.88
C GLY A 17 17.60 -64.48 39.17
N GLN A 18 17.73 -64.26 37.85
CA GLN A 18 16.74 -63.47 37.10
C GLN A 18 15.96 -64.40 36.18
N THR A 19 14.74 -64.73 36.59
CA THR A 19 13.80 -65.55 35.83
C THR A 19 13.45 -64.86 34.51
N ASP A 20 13.32 -65.66 33.44
CA ASP A 20 12.98 -65.20 32.09
C ASP A 20 11.69 -64.34 32.04
N GLU A 21 10.82 -64.43 33.04
CA GLU A 21 9.62 -63.59 33.18
C GLU A 21 9.92 -62.11 33.45
N GLU A 22 10.98 -61.78 34.21
CA GLU A 22 11.34 -60.39 34.53
C GLU A 22 11.99 -59.68 33.32
N ARG A 23 12.71 -60.43 32.48
CA ARG A 23 13.26 -59.92 31.21
C ARG A 23 12.17 -59.66 30.18
N VAL A 24 11.17 -60.55 30.07
CA VAL A 24 10.04 -60.36 29.15
C VAL A 24 9.13 -59.21 29.61
N ALA A 25 8.92 -59.03 30.92
CA ALA A 25 8.15 -57.90 31.45
C ALA A 25 8.86 -56.54 31.25
N ALA A 26 10.19 -56.50 31.38
CA ALA A 26 10.98 -55.29 31.10
C ALA A 26 11.04 -54.94 29.60
N GLU A 27 11.02 -55.95 28.73
CA GLU A 27 10.99 -55.79 27.28
C GLU A 27 9.61 -55.30 26.79
N GLN A 28 8.52 -55.87 27.30
CA GLN A 28 7.14 -55.44 27.00
C GLN A 28 6.82 -54.03 27.53
N ALA A 29 7.33 -53.65 28.71
CA ALA A 29 7.16 -52.31 29.25
C ALA A 29 7.93 -51.23 28.44
N ASN A 30 8.98 -51.63 27.72
CA ASN A 30 9.72 -50.74 26.83
C ASN A 30 9.04 -50.61 25.45
N GLU A 31 8.29 -51.63 25.04
CA GLU A 31 7.57 -51.68 23.77
C GLU A 31 6.23 -50.90 23.81
N GLU A 32 5.49 -50.94 24.93
CA GLU A 32 4.28 -50.11 25.12
C GLU A 32 4.59 -48.62 25.30
N ARG A 33 5.79 -48.28 25.80
CA ARG A 33 6.25 -46.89 25.92
C ARG A 33 6.64 -46.27 24.56
N ASN A 34 6.78 -47.09 23.53
CA ASN A 34 7.17 -46.68 22.18
C ASN A 34 5.99 -46.56 21.19
N LEU A 35 4.74 -46.67 21.66
CA LEU A 35 3.53 -46.50 20.86
C LEU A 35 2.84 -45.15 21.14
N ALA A 36 3.61 -44.06 21.09
CA ALA A 36 3.06 -42.74 20.79
C ALA A 36 3.07 -42.59 19.25
N PRO A 37 2.06 -41.97 18.62
CA PRO A 37 1.99 -41.91 17.18
C PRO A 37 3.23 -41.21 16.63
N ASP A 38 3.97 -41.95 15.81
CA ASP A 38 4.91 -41.40 14.82
C ASP A 38 4.09 -40.58 13.83
N ALA A 39 3.67 -39.40 14.28
CA ALA A 39 3.60 -38.28 13.39
C ALA A 39 5.05 -38.06 12.98
N THR A 40 5.43 -38.62 11.83
CA THR A 40 6.35 -37.97 10.91
C THR A 40 5.79 -36.59 10.61
N ARG A 41 5.89 -35.70 11.60
CA ARG A 41 5.98 -34.28 11.43
C ARG A 41 7.29 -34.16 10.68
N THR A 42 7.16 -34.13 9.36
CA THR A 42 8.21 -33.73 8.46
C THR A 42 8.76 -32.44 9.03
N ASP A 43 9.93 -32.51 9.67
CA ASP A 43 10.69 -31.36 10.17
C ASP A 43 11.30 -30.60 8.98
N VAL A 44 10.45 -30.26 8.01
CA VAL A 44 10.72 -29.27 6.99
C VAL A 44 10.07 -27.98 7.46
N ASP A 45 10.93 -27.09 7.95
CA ASP A 45 10.70 -25.65 8.09
C ASP A 45 10.00 -25.16 9.39
N ALA A 46 10.61 -25.45 10.55
CA ALA A 46 10.31 -24.75 11.81
C ALA A 46 10.90 -23.31 11.83
N GLY A 47 10.58 -22.51 10.80
CA GLY A 47 11.16 -21.19 10.59
C GLY A 47 10.26 -20.19 9.87
N THR A 48 8.93 -20.36 9.87
CA THR A 48 8.05 -19.44 9.11
C THR A 48 6.71 -19.08 9.78
N GLU A 49 6.32 -19.80 10.84
CA GLU A 49 5.05 -19.54 11.55
C GLU A 49 5.18 -18.27 12.42
N LEU A 50 4.51 -17.18 12.05
CA LEU A 50 4.54 -15.90 12.80
C LEU A 50 3.51 -15.85 13.93
N PHE A 51 2.44 -16.64 13.83
CA PHE A 51 1.37 -16.78 14.82
C PHE A 51 0.77 -18.19 14.74
N PRO A 52 0.12 -18.71 15.79
CA PRO A 52 -0.43 -20.07 15.77
C PRO A 52 -1.37 -20.33 14.59
N GLY A 53 -1.08 -21.36 13.79
CA GLY A 53 -1.80 -21.72 12.58
C GLY A 53 -1.36 -20.98 11.31
N ASP A 54 -0.26 -20.22 11.36
CA ASP A 54 0.22 -19.45 10.21
C ASP A 54 0.91 -20.32 9.16
N SER A 55 0.22 -20.50 8.02
CA SER A 55 0.73 -21.19 6.82
C SER A 55 1.33 -20.24 5.77
N GLY A 56 1.49 -18.96 6.10
CA GLY A 56 2.03 -17.96 5.19
C GLY A 56 3.52 -18.16 4.94
N THR A 57 3.95 -17.93 3.70
CA THR A 57 5.35 -18.09 3.28
C THR A 57 6.15 -16.79 3.23
N LEU A 58 5.49 -15.64 3.41
CA LEU A 58 6.14 -14.33 3.39
C LEU A 58 6.81 -14.04 4.74
N PRO A 59 8.02 -13.44 4.77
CA PRO A 59 8.62 -12.96 6.01
C PRO A 59 7.82 -11.78 6.60
N LEU A 60 7.94 -11.55 7.91
CA LEU A 60 7.16 -10.55 8.65
C LEU A 60 7.13 -9.16 7.98
N GLU A 61 8.29 -8.65 7.56
CA GLU A 61 8.38 -7.32 6.94
C GLU A 61 7.70 -7.26 5.55
N ALA A 62 7.71 -8.35 4.79
CA ALA A 62 7.01 -8.42 3.52
C ALA A 62 5.48 -8.46 3.73
N ARG A 63 5.00 -9.13 4.80
CA ARG A 63 3.59 -9.10 5.18
C ARG A 63 3.15 -7.70 5.59
N ARG A 64 3.97 -6.98 6.36
CA ARG A 64 3.71 -5.57 6.69
C ARG A 64 3.62 -4.69 5.44
N ALA A 65 4.52 -4.88 4.48
CA ALA A 65 4.44 -4.17 3.20
C ALA A 65 3.16 -4.52 2.43
N LEU A 66 2.78 -5.80 2.37
CA LEU A 66 1.52 -6.21 1.75
C LEU A 66 0.30 -5.58 2.45
N CYS A 67 0.26 -5.61 3.79
CA CYS A 67 -0.82 -4.95 4.55
C CYS A 67 -0.87 -3.45 4.28
N GLN A 68 0.28 -2.77 4.22
CA GLN A 68 0.34 -1.34 3.90
C GLN A 68 -0.17 -1.04 2.48
N LEU A 69 0.08 -1.92 1.51
CA LEU A 69 -0.42 -1.81 0.14
C LEU A 69 -1.94 -2.04 0.01
N LEU A 70 -2.53 -2.79 0.94
CA LEU A 70 -3.98 -3.06 0.97
C LEU A 70 -4.74 -2.01 1.80
N ALA A 71 -4.11 -1.49 2.86
CA ALA A 71 -4.72 -0.52 3.76
C ALA A 71 -4.51 0.94 3.31
N GLY A 72 -3.34 1.22 2.72
CA GLY A 72 -2.90 2.57 2.37
C GLY A 72 -2.85 2.79 0.86
N PRO A 73 -2.91 4.06 0.41
CA PRO A 73 -2.94 4.37 -1.01
C PRO A 73 -1.59 4.10 -1.70
N SER A 74 -0.48 4.09 -0.96
CA SER A 74 0.85 3.78 -1.49
C SER A 74 1.88 3.47 -0.40
N ILE A 75 2.99 2.84 -0.80
CA ILE A 75 4.27 2.80 -0.10
C ILE A 75 5.23 3.79 -0.76
N ASP A 76 5.80 4.70 0.03
CA ASP A 76 6.78 5.68 -0.39
C ASP A 76 8.15 5.38 0.25
N ALA A 77 9.23 5.45 -0.53
CA ALA A 77 10.56 5.08 -0.11
C ALA A 77 11.11 5.97 1.02
N GLN A 78 10.74 7.25 1.05
CA GLN A 78 11.20 8.19 2.08
C GLN A 78 10.36 8.06 3.35
N ARG A 79 9.03 7.96 3.22
CA ARG A 79 8.13 7.83 4.38
C ARG A 79 8.19 6.45 5.02
N HIS A 80 8.37 5.41 4.23
CA HIS A 80 8.35 4.01 4.67
C HIS A 80 9.70 3.32 4.47
N ALA A 81 10.76 3.92 5.01
CA ALA A 81 12.15 3.48 4.83
C ALA A 81 12.40 1.99 5.19
N GLN A 82 11.60 1.39 6.07
CA GLN A 82 11.69 -0.04 6.41
C GLN A 82 10.86 -0.94 5.49
N LEU A 83 9.71 -0.47 5.01
CA LEU A 83 8.81 -1.24 4.16
C LEU A 83 9.31 -1.28 2.71
N TRP A 84 9.90 -0.21 2.21
CA TRP A 84 10.35 -0.12 0.82
C TRP A 84 11.41 -1.18 0.44
N PRO A 85 12.47 -1.40 1.24
CA PRO A 85 13.41 -2.49 0.97
C PRO A 85 12.76 -3.87 1.11
N ALA A 86 11.83 -4.05 2.04
CA ALA A 86 11.12 -5.32 2.23
C ALA A 86 10.22 -5.65 1.03
N LEU A 87 9.48 -4.67 0.53
CA LEU A 87 8.70 -4.74 -0.70
C LEU A 87 9.59 -5.11 -1.89
N SER A 88 10.69 -4.37 -2.07
CA SER A 88 11.61 -4.56 -3.20
C SER A 88 12.25 -5.95 -3.20
N ARG A 89 12.65 -6.47 -2.03
CA ARG A 89 13.24 -7.83 -1.92
C ARG A 89 12.23 -8.95 -2.16
N ASN A 90 10.96 -8.74 -1.81
CA ASN A 90 9.92 -9.78 -1.85
C ASN A 90 8.89 -9.51 -2.95
N GLU A 91 9.24 -8.71 -3.96
CA GLU A 91 8.31 -8.20 -4.96
C GLU A 91 7.55 -9.33 -5.67
N ALA A 92 8.23 -10.37 -6.13
CA ALA A 92 7.60 -11.48 -6.82
C ALA A 92 6.54 -12.19 -5.95
N ALA A 93 6.87 -12.44 -4.68
CA ALA A 93 5.95 -13.09 -3.75
C ALA A 93 4.75 -12.19 -3.40
N ILE A 94 4.97 -10.89 -3.24
CA ILE A 94 3.90 -9.91 -3.01
C ILE A 94 2.99 -9.81 -4.25
N ARG A 95 3.55 -9.76 -5.46
CA ARG A 95 2.78 -9.76 -6.72
C ARG A 95 1.88 -10.98 -6.82
N MET A 96 2.39 -12.18 -6.51
CA MET A 96 1.57 -13.40 -6.51
C MET A 96 0.38 -13.28 -5.54
N ARG A 97 0.62 -12.82 -4.30
CA ARG A 97 -0.47 -12.67 -3.31
C ARG A 97 -1.51 -11.62 -3.70
N LEU A 98 -1.09 -10.54 -4.35
CA LEU A 98 -1.99 -9.52 -4.87
C LEU A 98 -2.81 -10.03 -6.07
N ALA A 99 -2.20 -10.85 -6.93
CA ALA A 99 -2.89 -11.45 -8.07
C ALA A 99 -4.08 -12.33 -7.66
N GLU A 100 -3.94 -13.09 -6.56
CA GLU A 100 -5.05 -13.87 -5.96
C GLU A 100 -6.23 -12.98 -5.50
N LEU A 101 -5.99 -11.68 -5.34
CA LEU A 101 -6.99 -10.68 -4.94
C LEU A 101 -7.49 -9.81 -6.10
N PHE A 102 -7.13 -10.16 -7.34
CA PHE A 102 -7.39 -9.34 -8.54
C PHE A 102 -6.76 -7.94 -8.45
N LEU A 103 -5.59 -7.84 -7.80
CA LEU A 103 -4.83 -6.60 -7.66
C LEU A 103 -3.47 -6.69 -8.36
N GLU A 104 -3.07 -5.59 -8.96
CA GLU A 104 -1.74 -5.41 -9.56
C GLU A 104 -0.88 -4.49 -8.70
N LEU A 105 0.37 -4.88 -8.50
CA LEU A 105 1.39 -4.03 -7.90
C LEU A 105 2.03 -3.13 -8.97
N VAL A 106 1.90 -1.82 -8.81
CA VAL A 106 2.61 -0.82 -9.61
C VAL A 106 3.78 -0.29 -8.78
N ILE A 107 4.99 -0.30 -9.33
CA ILE A 107 6.20 0.23 -8.68
C ILE A 107 6.94 1.11 -9.67
N ASP A 108 7.24 2.34 -9.24
CA ASP A 108 8.24 3.19 -9.85
C ASP A 108 9.43 3.30 -8.88
N ARG A 109 10.56 2.71 -9.27
CA ARG A 109 11.76 2.65 -8.43
C ARG A 109 12.53 3.96 -8.42
N GLU A 110 12.47 4.72 -9.51
CA GLU A 110 13.15 6.01 -9.62
C GLU A 110 12.41 7.05 -8.77
N ALA A 111 11.08 7.07 -8.89
CA ALA A 111 10.23 7.92 -8.07
C ALA A 111 10.11 7.45 -6.61
N GLY A 112 10.47 6.18 -6.33
CA GLY A 112 10.41 5.62 -4.97
C GLY A 112 8.99 5.43 -4.46
N VAL A 113 8.04 5.06 -5.33
CA VAL A 113 6.63 4.85 -4.95
C VAL A 113 6.07 3.54 -5.49
N ALA A 114 5.20 2.92 -4.70
CA ALA A 114 4.50 1.69 -5.05
C ALA A 114 3.05 1.74 -4.54
N PHE A 115 2.12 1.18 -5.30
CA PHE A 115 0.71 1.10 -4.90
C PHE A 115 0.01 -0.08 -5.58
N THR A 116 -1.22 -0.35 -5.16
CA THR A 116 -2.07 -1.37 -5.77
C THR A 116 -3.14 -0.73 -6.64
N ARG A 117 -3.44 -1.37 -7.77
CA ARG A 117 -4.61 -1.05 -8.59
C ARG A 117 -5.43 -2.31 -8.85
N GLN A 118 -6.69 -2.14 -9.21
CA GLN A 118 -7.50 -3.26 -9.67
C GLN A 118 -6.88 -3.80 -10.97
N ALA A 119 -6.72 -5.12 -11.06
CA ALA A 119 -6.25 -5.77 -12.27
C ALA A 119 -7.28 -5.62 -13.39
N ASP A 120 -6.81 -5.52 -14.63
CA ASP A 120 -7.70 -5.64 -15.79
C ASP A 120 -7.99 -7.13 -16.04
N THR A 121 -9.22 -7.55 -15.72
CA THR A 121 -9.67 -8.94 -15.85
C THR A 121 -10.46 -9.18 -17.13
N GLY A 122 -10.46 -8.22 -18.07
CA GLY A 122 -11.24 -8.29 -19.30
C GLY A 122 -12.73 -8.45 -19.03
N GLU A 123 -13.34 -9.46 -19.62
CA GLU A 123 -14.78 -9.75 -19.47
C GLU A 123 -15.13 -10.54 -18.20
N GLN A 124 -14.13 -10.93 -17.40
CA GLN A 124 -14.37 -11.73 -16.20
C GLN A 124 -15.02 -10.87 -15.10
N GLU A 125 -16.16 -11.33 -14.57
CA GLU A 125 -16.76 -10.74 -13.39
C GLU A 125 -15.89 -11.03 -12.15
N THR A 126 -15.27 -9.99 -11.60
CA THR A 126 -14.40 -10.10 -10.42
C THR A 126 -14.81 -9.12 -9.33
N PRO A 127 -14.64 -9.48 -8.04
CA PRO A 127 -14.90 -8.55 -6.94
C PRO A 127 -13.97 -7.33 -7.01
N THR A 128 -14.53 -6.14 -6.81
CA THR A 128 -13.74 -4.91 -6.65
C THR A 128 -13.38 -4.74 -5.18
N LEU A 129 -12.09 -4.86 -4.86
CA LEU A 129 -11.58 -4.67 -3.49
C LEU A 129 -11.24 -3.21 -3.20
N LEU A 130 -10.78 -2.49 -4.22
CA LEU A 130 -10.40 -1.09 -4.06
C LEU A 130 -11.63 -0.21 -4.09
N ARG A 131 -11.79 0.61 -3.05
CA ARG A 131 -12.89 1.57 -2.99
C ARG A 131 -12.59 2.75 -3.92
N THR A 132 -13.35 2.86 -5.00
CA THR A 132 -13.33 4.05 -5.85
C THR A 132 -14.13 5.17 -5.17
N GLN A 133 -13.54 6.37 -5.10
CA GLN A 133 -14.27 7.57 -4.73
C GLN A 133 -14.42 8.44 -5.97
N PRO A 134 -15.64 8.88 -6.32
CA PRO A 134 -15.80 9.84 -7.40
C PRO A 134 -15.07 11.14 -7.03
N LEU A 135 -14.40 11.72 -8.02
CA LEU A 135 -13.78 13.02 -7.91
C LEU A 135 -14.84 14.09 -8.17
N THR A 136 -14.86 15.12 -7.32
CA THR A 136 -15.62 16.33 -7.62
C THR A 136 -14.88 17.15 -8.67
N PHE A 137 -15.56 18.12 -9.28
CA PHE A 137 -14.91 19.06 -10.19
C PHE A 137 -13.67 19.72 -9.56
N ILE A 138 -13.80 20.19 -8.31
CA ILE A 138 -12.71 20.85 -7.58
C ILE A 138 -11.56 19.87 -7.34
N ASP A 139 -11.86 18.61 -6.99
CA ASP A 139 -10.84 17.58 -6.81
C ASP A 139 -10.04 17.37 -8.11
N SER A 140 -10.74 17.28 -9.24
CA SER A 140 -10.14 17.00 -10.54
C SER A 140 -9.29 18.17 -11.07
N VAL A 141 -9.76 19.41 -10.92
CA VAL A 141 -8.97 20.60 -11.28
C VAL A 141 -7.71 20.72 -10.42
N LEU A 142 -7.86 20.50 -9.11
CA LEU A 142 -6.71 20.49 -8.20
C LEU A 142 -5.70 19.42 -8.60
N LEU A 143 -6.15 18.19 -8.87
CA LEU A 143 -5.29 17.09 -9.33
C LEU A 143 -4.54 17.41 -10.62
N LEU A 144 -5.24 18.01 -11.58
CA LEU A 144 -4.63 18.41 -12.85
C LEU A 144 -3.54 19.46 -12.63
N HIS A 145 -3.81 20.46 -11.80
CA HIS A 145 -2.84 21.48 -11.45
C HIS A 145 -1.61 20.87 -10.73
N LEU A 146 -1.83 19.98 -9.76
CA LEU A 146 -0.75 19.27 -9.07
C LEU A 146 0.08 18.42 -10.03
N ARG A 147 -0.55 17.76 -11.02
CA ARG A 147 0.15 16.97 -12.03
C ARG A 147 1.02 17.83 -12.95
N GLN A 148 0.55 19.03 -13.31
CA GLN A 148 1.33 20.01 -14.05
C GLN A 148 2.54 20.49 -13.23
N GLN A 149 2.32 20.91 -11.99
CA GLN A 149 3.40 21.34 -11.08
C GLN A 149 4.45 20.23 -10.90
N LEU A 150 4.00 18.98 -10.82
CA LEU A 150 4.88 17.82 -10.76
C LEU A 150 5.72 17.65 -12.02
N ALA A 151 5.14 17.81 -13.21
CA ALA A 151 5.87 17.72 -14.47
C ALA A 151 6.90 18.86 -14.64
N GLU A 152 6.54 20.09 -14.26
CA GLU A 152 7.43 21.25 -14.32
C GLU A 152 8.63 21.12 -13.39
N ALA A 153 8.41 20.63 -12.16
CA ALA A 153 9.48 20.38 -11.20
C ALA A 153 10.43 19.27 -11.67
N ASP A 154 9.87 18.20 -12.24
CA ASP A 154 10.61 17.06 -12.76
C ASP A 154 11.53 17.44 -13.92
N ALA A 155 11.04 18.26 -14.85
CA ALA A 155 11.84 18.79 -15.95
C ALA A 155 13.05 19.63 -15.48
N GLN A 156 12.98 20.15 -14.26
CA GLN A 156 14.04 20.91 -13.60
C GLN A 156 14.88 20.06 -12.63
N GLY A 157 14.62 18.74 -12.56
CA GLY A 157 15.32 17.83 -11.65
C GLY A 157 15.09 18.13 -10.17
N ARG A 158 13.98 18.79 -9.83
CA ARG A 158 13.62 19.14 -8.44
C ARG A 158 12.32 18.49 -8.02
N ARG A 159 12.07 18.49 -6.71
CA ARG A 159 10.80 18.05 -6.15
C ARG A 159 9.72 19.12 -6.32
N ALA A 160 8.50 18.69 -6.57
CA ALA A 160 7.35 19.57 -6.65
C ALA A 160 6.88 19.95 -5.23
N VAL A 161 6.90 21.24 -4.96
CA VAL A 161 6.46 21.83 -3.70
C VAL A 161 5.44 22.90 -4.02
N VAL A 162 4.30 22.86 -3.33
CA VAL A 162 3.17 23.75 -3.50
C VAL A 162 2.73 24.34 -2.17
N GLU A 163 2.15 25.53 -2.20
CA GLU A 163 1.63 26.24 -1.04
C GLU A 163 0.10 26.25 -1.04
N GLU A 164 -0.51 26.05 0.12
CA GLU A 164 -1.97 25.96 0.26
C GLU A 164 -2.69 27.20 -0.26
N GLU A 165 -2.14 28.38 0.06
CA GLU A 165 -2.67 29.67 -0.39
C GLU A 165 -2.57 29.79 -1.91
N THR A 166 -1.42 29.44 -2.49
CA THR A 166 -1.24 29.43 -3.96
C THR A 166 -2.20 28.47 -4.65
N LEU A 167 -2.43 27.27 -4.10
CA LEU A 167 -3.41 26.34 -4.64
C LEU A 167 -4.81 26.96 -4.59
N SER A 168 -5.16 27.60 -3.48
CA SER A 168 -6.47 28.24 -3.30
C SER A 168 -6.69 29.38 -4.31
N ASP A 169 -5.67 30.21 -4.53
CA ASP A 169 -5.70 31.29 -5.51
C ASP A 169 -5.81 30.78 -6.95
N GLN A 170 -5.09 29.72 -7.30
CA GLN A 170 -5.19 29.11 -8.63
C GLN A 170 -6.60 28.57 -8.91
N LEU A 171 -7.26 28.02 -7.89
CA LEU A 171 -8.62 27.54 -8.02
C LEU A 171 -9.68 28.66 -7.98
N SER A 172 -9.37 29.87 -7.50
CA SER A 172 -10.36 30.95 -7.40
C SER A 172 -10.88 31.44 -8.76
N VAL A 173 -10.14 31.20 -9.84
CA VAL A 173 -10.59 31.50 -11.22
C VAL A 173 -11.87 30.76 -11.56
N TYR A 174 -12.11 29.60 -10.95
CA TYR A 174 -13.30 28.79 -11.18
C TYR A 174 -14.46 29.15 -10.23
N GLU A 175 -14.27 30.10 -9.31
CA GLU A 175 -15.28 30.45 -8.30
C GLU A 175 -16.62 30.84 -8.96
N LYS A 176 -16.58 31.80 -9.88
CA LYS A 176 -17.76 32.36 -10.55
C LYS A 176 -18.53 31.32 -11.36
N ASN A 177 -17.82 30.37 -11.97
CA ASN A 177 -18.43 29.36 -12.85
C ASN A 177 -19.09 28.23 -12.05
N LEU A 178 -18.72 28.06 -10.78
CA LEU A 178 -19.17 26.93 -9.94
C LEU A 178 -20.01 27.33 -8.73
N SER A 179 -20.01 28.60 -8.33
CA SER A 179 -20.61 29.02 -7.07
C SER A 179 -20.95 30.51 -7.07
N THR A 180 -22.16 30.84 -6.66
CA THR A 180 -22.51 32.22 -6.26
C THR A 180 -22.12 32.52 -4.80
N ASP A 181 -21.74 31.49 -4.03
CA ASP A 181 -21.26 31.58 -2.65
C ASP A 181 -19.74 31.33 -2.60
N ARG A 182 -18.99 32.42 -2.39
CA ARG A 182 -17.53 32.42 -2.24
C ARG A 182 -17.06 31.61 -1.03
N ALA A 183 -17.73 31.77 0.12
CA ALA A 183 -17.31 31.10 1.35
C ALA A 183 -17.49 29.58 1.23
N GLY A 184 -18.60 29.14 0.64
CA GLY A 184 -18.85 27.74 0.31
C GLY A 184 -17.83 27.17 -0.67
N PHE A 185 -17.41 27.94 -1.69
CA PHE A 185 -16.38 27.53 -2.63
C PHE A 185 -15.03 27.29 -1.94
N MET A 186 -14.56 28.26 -1.16
CA MET A 186 -13.28 28.14 -0.43
C MET A 186 -13.29 26.94 0.54
N LYS A 187 -14.43 26.68 1.20
CA LYS A 187 -14.59 25.49 2.04
C LYS A 187 -14.43 24.18 1.26
N ARG A 188 -14.95 24.11 0.03
CA ARG A 188 -14.79 22.95 -0.85
C ARG A 188 -13.35 22.78 -1.34
N VAL A 189 -12.66 23.88 -1.64
CA VAL A 189 -11.22 23.85 -1.99
C VAL A 189 -10.40 23.30 -0.83
N ALA A 190 -10.61 23.80 0.38
CA ALA A 190 -9.93 23.28 1.58
C ALA A 190 -10.22 21.78 1.81
N ALA A 191 -11.47 21.35 1.58
CA ALA A 191 -11.84 19.93 1.65
C ALA A 191 -11.14 19.08 0.58
N ALA A 192 -10.99 19.59 -0.65
CA ALA A 192 -10.25 18.92 -1.72
C ALA A 192 -8.75 18.79 -1.36
N ILE A 193 -8.13 19.84 -0.84
CA ILE A 193 -6.73 19.80 -0.38
C ILE A 193 -6.55 18.79 0.76
N ALA A 194 -7.45 18.79 1.75
CA ALA A 194 -7.46 17.79 2.82
C ALA A 194 -7.57 16.36 2.26
N LYS A 195 -8.46 16.14 1.28
CA LYS A 195 -8.60 14.86 0.59
C LYS A 195 -7.32 14.44 -0.14
N MET A 196 -6.58 15.36 -0.76
CA MET A 196 -5.28 15.06 -1.37
C MET A 196 -4.22 14.65 -0.34
N ARG A 197 -4.24 15.27 0.85
CA ARG A 197 -3.35 14.88 1.96
C ARG A 197 -3.70 13.50 2.51
N ASP A 198 -4.98 13.25 2.75
CA ASP A 198 -5.46 12.01 3.34
C ASP A 198 -5.20 10.81 2.39
N ASN A 199 -5.21 11.05 1.07
CA ASN A 199 -4.82 10.07 0.05
C ASN A 199 -3.30 10.07 -0.27
N HIS A 200 -2.47 10.77 0.51
CA HIS A 200 -1.01 10.86 0.35
C HIS A 200 -0.52 11.36 -1.01
N ILE A 201 -1.36 12.14 -1.70
CA ILE A 201 -1.00 12.91 -2.88
C ILE A 201 -0.22 14.16 -2.47
N LEU A 202 -0.59 14.77 -1.34
CA LEU A 202 0.14 15.86 -0.71
C LEU A 202 0.74 15.40 0.62
N THR A 203 2.01 15.72 0.84
CA THR A 203 2.70 15.48 2.12
C THR A 203 3.21 16.80 2.69
N LEU A 204 2.85 17.11 3.93
CA LEU A 204 3.32 18.34 4.59
C LEU A 204 4.83 18.30 4.79
N LEU A 205 5.53 19.37 4.38
CA LEU A 205 6.96 19.50 4.61
C LEU A 205 7.26 19.80 6.09
N ARG A 206 8.31 19.18 6.62
CA ARG A 206 8.73 19.37 8.01
C ARG A 206 9.13 20.83 8.26
N GLY A 207 8.65 21.39 9.37
CA GLY A 207 8.98 22.77 9.76
C GLY A 207 8.30 23.84 8.89
N SER A 208 7.25 23.48 8.16
CA SER A 208 6.44 24.42 7.38
C SER A 208 4.97 24.34 7.79
N GLU A 209 4.27 25.46 7.66
CA GLU A 209 2.82 25.53 7.75
C GLU A 209 2.29 25.77 6.33
N GLY A 210 1.48 24.84 5.81
CA GLY A 210 0.84 25.00 4.49
C GLY A 210 1.73 24.75 3.27
N ARG A 211 2.96 24.22 3.41
CA ARG A 211 3.79 23.79 2.27
C ARG A 211 3.77 22.28 2.12
N TYR A 212 3.38 21.83 0.95
CA TYR A 212 3.23 20.42 0.65
C TYR A 212 4.15 19.99 -0.47
N GLU A 213 4.74 18.83 -0.31
CA GLU A 213 5.33 18.08 -1.41
C GLU A 213 4.24 17.32 -2.17
N VAL A 214 4.29 17.39 -3.49
CA VAL A 214 3.44 16.61 -4.37
C VAL A 214 4.06 15.25 -4.61
N SER A 215 3.29 14.20 -4.32
CA SER A 215 3.73 12.81 -4.48
C SER A 215 3.96 12.46 -5.95
N PRO A 216 5.09 11.82 -6.30
CA PRO A 216 5.34 11.28 -7.63
C PRO A 216 4.30 10.26 -8.11
N VAL A 217 3.50 9.69 -7.19
CA VAL A 217 2.44 8.73 -7.50
C VAL A 217 1.45 9.26 -8.55
N LEU A 218 1.24 10.59 -8.60
CA LEU A 218 0.35 11.20 -9.59
C LEU A 218 0.79 10.92 -11.04
N LYS A 219 2.09 10.69 -11.30
CA LYS A 219 2.57 10.32 -12.64
C LYS A 219 2.06 8.94 -13.09
N LEU A 220 1.81 8.06 -12.12
CA LEU A 220 1.40 6.68 -12.35
C LEU A 220 -0.12 6.53 -12.34
N LEU A 221 -0.82 7.41 -11.62
CA LEU A 221 -2.29 7.45 -11.57
C LEU A 221 -2.89 8.07 -12.83
N PHE A 222 -2.21 9.07 -13.42
CA PHE A 222 -2.69 9.78 -14.61
C PHE A 222 -1.65 9.71 -15.72
N SER A 223 -2.03 9.06 -16.82
CA SER A 223 -1.25 9.06 -18.04
C SER A 223 -1.20 10.47 -18.66
N ALA A 224 -0.25 10.71 -19.56
CA ALA A 224 -0.19 11.98 -20.27
C ALA A 224 -1.46 12.24 -21.08
N GLU A 225 -2.11 11.19 -21.58
CA GLU A 225 -3.37 11.27 -22.31
C GLU A 225 -4.53 11.70 -21.41
N ASP A 226 -4.64 11.12 -20.21
CA ASP A 226 -5.66 11.50 -19.22
C ASP A 226 -5.56 12.99 -18.88
N VAL A 227 -4.34 13.48 -18.70
CA VAL A 227 -4.06 14.90 -18.40
C VAL A 227 -4.50 15.80 -19.56
N GLN A 228 -4.23 15.42 -20.81
CA GLN A 228 -4.61 16.20 -21.98
C GLN A 228 -6.13 16.22 -22.18
N ALA A 229 -6.78 15.05 -22.08
CA ALA A 229 -8.23 14.92 -22.22
C ALA A 229 -8.95 15.74 -21.15
N LEU A 230 -8.54 15.60 -19.89
CA LEU A 230 -9.13 16.31 -18.77
C LEU A 230 -8.85 17.82 -18.84
N GLY A 231 -7.64 18.21 -19.26
CA GLY A 231 -7.27 19.60 -19.47
C GLY A 231 -8.08 20.28 -20.57
N GLN A 232 -8.41 19.58 -21.66
CA GLN A 232 -9.25 20.12 -22.72
C GLN A 232 -10.67 20.39 -22.23
N VAL A 233 -11.29 19.41 -21.55
CA VAL A 233 -12.63 19.56 -20.96
C VAL A 233 -12.68 20.77 -20.02
N TYR A 234 -11.65 20.98 -19.18
CA TYR A 234 -11.64 22.11 -18.26
C TYR A 234 -11.37 23.46 -18.91
N ARG A 235 -10.60 23.53 -20.00
CA ARG A 235 -10.44 24.77 -20.78
C ARG A 235 -11.76 25.19 -21.41
N GLU A 236 -12.50 24.26 -21.98
CA GLU A 236 -13.81 24.52 -22.58
C GLU A 236 -14.84 25.02 -21.55
N LEU A 237 -14.85 24.46 -20.33
CA LEU A 237 -15.69 24.95 -19.23
C LEU A 237 -15.33 26.38 -18.77
N ARG A 238 -14.07 26.77 -18.89
CA ARG A 238 -13.63 28.14 -18.64
C ARG A 238 -14.11 29.08 -19.75
N GLU A 239 -13.83 28.72 -21.00
CA GLU A 239 -14.09 29.54 -22.19
C GLU A 239 -15.58 29.64 -22.53
N GLY A 240 -16.36 28.59 -22.32
CA GLY A 240 -17.82 28.59 -22.50
C GLY A 240 -18.57 29.54 -21.56
N THR A 241 -17.91 30.01 -20.49
CA THR A 241 -18.46 31.02 -19.57
C THR A 241 -18.00 32.42 -19.99
N ASP A 242 -16.74 32.59 -20.39
CA ASP A 242 -16.21 33.87 -20.90
C ASP A 242 -16.97 34.34 -22.17
N ALA A 243 -17.36 33.40 -23.05
CA ALA A 243 -18.15 33.71 -24.25
C ALA A 243 -19.61 34.11 -23.96
N ALA A 244 -20.18 33.65 -22.83
CA ALA A 244 -21.51 34.03 -22.40
C ALA A 244 -21.53 35.43 -21.75
N GLU A 245 -20.47 35.81 -21.04
CA GLU A 245 -20.31 37.15 -20.46
C GLU A 245 -19.96 38.21 -21.55
N SER A 246 -19.16 37.87 -22.56
CA SER A 246 -18.84 38.80 -23.66
C SER A 246 -20.06 39.15 -24.53
N HIS A 247 -20.98 38.21 -24.74
CA HIS A 247 -22.23 38.47 -25.46
C HIS A 247 -23.29 39.20 -24.61
N ALA A 248 -23.22 39.13 -23.28
CA ALA A 248 -24.13 39.87 -22.41
C ALA A 248 -23.74 41.37 -22.33
N ASP A 249 -22.44 41.69 -22.38
CA ASP A 249 -21.94 43.06 -22.31
C ASP A 249 -22.10 43.82 -23.65
N GLU A 250 -22.00 43.12 -24.80
CA GLU A 250 -22.34 43.69 -26.13
C GLU A 250 -23.84 44.04 -26.25
N ASN A 251 -24.73 43.23 -25.68
CA ASN A 251 -26.18 43.45 -25.76
C ASN A 251 -26.68 44.53 -24.77
N ALA A 252 -25.88 44.88 -23.76
CA ALA A 252 -26.22 45.90 -22.77
C ALA A 252 -25.81 47.33 -23.21
N GLN A 253 -24.95 47.46 -24.22
CA GLN A 253 -24.51 48.76 -24.76
C GLN A 253 -25.42 49.32 -25.85
N ASP A 254 -26.44 48.57 -26.30
CA ASP A 254 -27.34 48.96 -27.40
C ASP A 254 -28.74 49.45 -26.94
N VAL A 255 -28.91 49.75 -25.65
CA VAL A 255 -30.15 50.37 -25.13
C VAL A 255 -29.96 51.87 -24.99
N ASP A 256 -30.07 52.58 -26.12
CA ASP A 256 -30.13 54.04 -26.19
C ASP A 256 -31.41 54.55 -25.48
N PRO A 257 -31.34 55.47 -24.49
CA PRO A 257 -32.52 55.96 -23.80
C PRO A 257 -33.23 57.01 -24.66
N ALA A 258 -34.40 56.65 -25.20
CA ALA A 258 -35.35 57.57 -25.82
C ALA A 258 -36.43 58.04 -24.83
#